data_AF-A0AAF0C594-F1
#
_entry.id   AF-A0AAF0C594-F1
#
_cell.length_a   1.000
_cell.length_b   1.000
_cell.length_c   1.000
_cell.angle_alpha   90.00
_cell.angle_beta   90.00
_cell.angle_gamma   90.00
#
_symmetry.space_group_name_H-M   'P 1'
#
loop_
_entity.id
_entity.type
_entity.pdbx_description
1 polymer ?
#
loop_
_entity_poly.entity_id
_entity_poly.type
_entity_poly.pdbx_seq_one_letter_code
_entity_poly.pdbx_strand_id
1 'polypeptide(L)'
;MSDNTENDFEKFKLILDLWKSENPIKTNKLQVLLLVNGIIISVAQLTGGFIYQNWVLCAAGAGLSLIWLLSIGRTVFFQNVWQVELDRLANQYTADPRFQVINTQETEKSPNIGAWTRALGSVSSRFYLLGSPLIFTVGWLVLLFIVLSNGSPTTP
;
A
#
# COMPACT_ATOMS: atom_id res chain seq x y z
N MET A 1 -30.98 2.18 26.97
CA MET A 1 -30.19 1.96 25.75
C MET A 1 -30.86 0.84 24.98
N SER A 2 -31.16 1.01 23.70
CA SER A 2 -31.70 -0.09 22.89
C SER A 2 -30.58 -1.11 22.63
N ASP A 3 -30.86 -2.41 22.73
CA ASP A 3 -29.91 -3.49 22.43
C ASP A 3 -29.19 -3.31 21.08
N ASN A 4 -29.86 -2.69 20.11
CA ASN A 4 -29.28 -2.35 18.81
C ASN A 4 -28.08 -1.39 18.88
N THR A 5 -28.09 -0.43 19.81
CA THR A 5 -27.01 0.55 19.96
C THR A 5 -25.75 -0.09 20.53
N GLU A 6 -25.90 -1.05 21.45
CA GLU A 6 -24.75 -1.75 22.04
C GLU A 6 -24.11 -2.70 21.01
N ASN A 7 -24.93 -3.43 20.25
CA ASN A 7 -24.44 -4.28 19.16
C ASN A 7 -23.71 -3.46 18.07
N ASP A 8 -24.28 -2.32 17.66
CA ASP A 8 -23.63 -1.42 16.70
C ASP A 8 -22.33 -0.82 17.25
N PHE A 9 -22.23 -0.62 18.57
CA PHE A 9 -21.01 -0.14 19.22
C PHE A 9 -19.92 -1.23 19.27
N GLU A 10 -20.28 -2.48 19.54
CA GLU A 10 -19.35 -3.61 19.46
C GLU A 10 -18.83 -3.81 18.04
N LYS A 11 -19.71 -3.72 17.04
CA LYS A 11 -19.34 -3.76 15.62
C LYS A 11 -18.39 -2.62 15.26
N PHE A 12 -18.69 -1.41 15.73
CA PHE A 12 -17.84 -0.23 15.51
C PHE A 12 -16.43 -0.43 16.07
N LYS A 13 -16.31 -0.91 17.32
CA LYS A 13 -15.01 -1.25 17.93
C LYS A 13 -14.24 -2.29 17.14
N LEU A 14 -14.91 -3.37 16.73
CA LEU A 14 -14.28 -4.43 15.94
C LEU A 14 -13.71 -3.88 14.63
N ILE A 15 -14.48 -3.06 13.91
CA ILE A 15 -14.03 -2.44 12.65
C ILE A 15 -12.86 -1.49 12.90
N LEU A 16 -12.90 -0.71 13.99
CA LEU A 16 -11.83 0.21 14.37
C LEU A 16 -10.52 -0.55 14.69
N ASP A 17 -10.62 -1.67 15.42
CA ASP A 17 -9.47 -2.52 15.74
C ASP A 17 -8.88 -3.17 14.48
N LEU A 18 -9.73 -3.67 13.57
CA LEU A 18 -9.30 -4.19 12.27
C LEU A 18 -8.57 -3.11 11.47
N TRP A 19 -9.14 -1.90 11.39
CA TRP A 19 -8.54 -0.77 10.69
C TRP A 19 -7.18 -0.38 11.28
N LYS A 20 -7.06 -0.33 12.62
CA LYS A 20 -5.82 -0.04 13.34
C LYS A 20 -4.74 -1.10 13.08
N SER A 21 -5.11 -2.38 13.08
CA SER A 21 -4.17 -3.49 12.87
C SER A 21 -3.58 -3.54 11.46
N GLU A 22 -4.28 -3.01 10.46
CA GLU A 22 -3.87 -3.06 9.06
C GLU A 22 -2.82 -1.98 8.68
N ASN A 23 -2.74 -0.89 9.45
CA ASN A 23 -1.77 0.18 9.22
C ASN A 23 -0.29 -0.26 9.29
N PRO A 24 0.18 -1.00 10.32
CA PRO A 24 1.55 -1.51 10.35
C PRO A 24 1.81 -2.56 9.26
N ILE A 25 0.78 -3.33 8.86
CA ILE A 25 0.90 -4.34 7.79
C ILE A 25 1.25 -3.68 6.45
N LYS A 26 0.66 -2.52 6.14
CA LYS A 26 0.99 -1.74 4.93
C LYS A 26 2.45 -1.33 4.86
N THR A 27 2.97 -0.77 5.95
CA THR A 27 4.36 -0.32 6.04
C THR A 27 5.32 -1.50 5.87
N ASN A 28 5.05 -2.62 6.54
CA ASN A 28 5.85 -3.83 6.40
C ASN A 28 5.82 -4.38 4.96
N LYS A 29 4.65 -4.43 4.31
CA LYS A 29 4.53 -4.85 2.90
C LYS A 29 5.40 -4.01 1.97
N LEU A 30 5.45 -2.69 2.19
CA LEU A 30 6.25 -1.76 1.40
C LEU A 30 7.76 -1.89 1.69
N GLN A 31 8.16 -2.07 2.95
CA GLN A 31 9.56 -2.32 3.31
C GLN A 31 10.08 -3.63 2.70
N VAL A 32 9.27 -4.69 2.75
CA VAL A 32 9.61 -5.98 2.14
C VAL A 32 9.68 -5.86 0.62
N LEU A 33 8.77 -5.12 -0.02
CA LEU A 33 8.85 -4.83 -1.45
C LEU A 33 10.20 -4.19 -1.81
N LEU A 34 10.60 -3.13 -1.08
CA LEU A 34 11.86 -2.43 -1.31
C LEU A 34 13.06 -3.36 -1.10
N LEU A 35 13.05 -4.15 -0.03
CA LEU A 35 14.11 -5.12 0.27
C LEU A 35 14.26 -6.17 -0.84
N VAL A 36 13.16 -6.79 -1.27
CA VAL A 36 13.16 -7.80 -2.33
C VAL A 36 13.67 -7.20 -3.64
N ASN A 37 13.18 -6.02 -4.02
CA ASN A 37 13.66 -5.34 -5.22
C ASN A 37 15.15 -4.99 -5.13
N GLY A 38 15.61 -4.51 -3.97
CA GLY A 38 17.03 -4.24 -3.72
C GLY A 38 17.89 -5.50 -3.86
N ILE A 39 17.43 -6.65 -3.35
CA ILE A 39 18.12 -7.94 -3.49
C ILE A 39 18.19 -8.33 -4.97
N ILE A 40 17.08 -8.28 -5.71
CA ILE A 40 17.06 -8.67 -7.14
C ILE A 40 18.01 -7.78 -7.95
N ILE A 41 18.00 -6.47 -7.73
CA ILE A 41 18.91 -5.53 -8.39
C ILE A 41 20.37 -5.85 -8.04
N SER A 42 20.65 -6.13 -6.76
CA SER A 42 22.01 -6.47 -6.31
C SER A 42 22.52 -7.75 -6.96
N VAL A 43 21.68 -8.79 -7.01
CA VAL A 43 22.00 -10.05 -7.70
C VAL A 43 22.25 -9.79 -9.18
N ALA A 44 21.37 -9.03 -9.85
CA ALA A 44 21.53 -8.70 -11.26
C ALA A 44 22.87 -7.99 -11.54
N GLN A 45 23.29 -7.05 -10.68
CA GLN A 45 24.58 -6.38 -10.82
C GLN A 45 25.77 -7.33 -10.60
N LEU A 46 25.68 -8.25 -9.64
CA LEU A 46 26.72 -9.27 -9.40
C LEU A 46 26.83 -10.28 -10.55
N THR A 47 25.76 -10.52 -11.31
CA THR A 47 25.72 -11.44 -12.46
C THR A 47 26.00 -10.75 -13.80
N GLY A 48 26.66 -9.59 -13.81
CA GLY A 48 27.04 -8.88 -15.03
C GLY A 48 26.00 -7.87 -15.54
N GLY A 49 25.02 -7.50 -14.72
CA GLY A 49 24.02 -6.47 -14.99
C GLY A 49 22.74 -6.97 -15.65
N PHE A 50 21.99 -6.04 -16.23
CA PHE A 50 20.74 -6.33 -16.95
C PHE A 50 21.05 -6.75 -18.39
N ILE A 51 21.47 -8.01 -18.54
CA ILE A 51 21.81 -8.66 -19.82
C ILE A 51 20.84 -9.81 -20.13
N TYR A 52 20.81 -10.29 -21.39
CA TYR A 52 19.87 -11.33 -21.83
C TYR A 52 19.86 -12.56 -20.92
N GLN A 53 21.03 -13.05 -20.49
CA GLN A 53 21.15 -14.21 -19.60
C GLN A 53 20.42 -14.02 -18.25
N ASN A 54 20.20 -12.78 -17.82
CA ASN A 54 19.53 -12.41 -16.57
C ASN A 54 18.06 -12.00 -16.78
N TRP A 55 17.44 -12.29 -17.94
CA TRP A 55 16.03 -11.94 -18.22
C TRP A 55 15.06 -12.49 -17.16
N VAL A 56 15.36 -13.66 -16.59
CA VAL A 56 14.56 -14.30 -15.54
C VAL A 56 14.50 -13.43 -14.28
N LEU A 57 15.59 -12.72 -13.93
CA LEU A 57 15.58 -11.80 -12.79
C LEU A 57 14.65 -10.61 -13.03
N CYS A 58 14.60 -10.10 -14.28
CA CYS A 58 13.70 -9.01 -14.65
C CYS A 58 12.23 -9.47 -14.64
N ALA A 59 11.96 -10.67 -15.15
CA ALA A 59 10.63 -11.27 -15.11
C ALA A 59 10.16 -11.55 -13.68
N ALA A 60 11.05 -12.06 -12.82
CA ALA A 60 10.77 -12.28 -11.41
C ALA A 60 10.49 -10.96 -10.68
N GLY A 61 11.28 -9.91 -10.93
CA GLY A 61 11.05 -8.57 -10.39
C GLY A 61 9.69 -8.00 -10.78
N ALA A 62 9.29 -8.13 -12.05
CA ALA A 62 7.98 -7.71 -12.53
C ALA A 62 6.84 -8.51 -11.87
N GLY A 63 6.95 -9.84 -11.87
CA GLY A 63 5.92 -10.73 -11.32
C GLY A 63 5.72 -10.52 -9.81
N LEU A 64 6.82 -10.44 -9.05
CA LEU A 64 6.77 -10.19 -7.60
C LEU A 64 6.19 -8.80 -7.29
N SER A 65 6.60 -7.77 -8.03
CA SER A 65 6.06 -6.42 -7.84
C SER A 65 4.57 -6.35 -8.15
N LEU A 66 4.10 -7.08 -9.17
CA LEU A 66 2.69 -7.18 -9.51
C LEU A 66 1.87 -7.91 -8.43
N ILE A 67 2.38 -9.03 -7.91
CA ILE A 67 1.75 -9.74 -6.79
C ILE A 67 1.62 -8.82 -5.57
N TRP A 68 2.65 -8.03 -5.29
CA TRP A 68 2.63 -7.04 -4.22
C TRP A 68 1.64 -5.91 -4.47
N LEU A 69 1.53 -5.42 -5.71
CA LEU A 69 0.53 -4.42 -6.10
C LEU A 69 -0.88 -4.93 -5.78
N LEU A 70 -1.20 -6.17 -6.15
CA LEU A 70 -2.49 -6.78 -5.85
C LEU A 70 -2.71 -6.98 -4.35
N SER A 71 -1.68 -7.42 -3.61
CA SER A 71 -1.74 -7.62 -2.16
C SER A 71 -1.97 -6.32 -1.39
N ILE A 72 -1.31 -5.22 -1.79
CA ILE A 72 -1.50 -3.90 -1.19
C ILE A 72 -2.84 -3.31 -1.64
N GLY A 73 -3.23 -3.51 -2.90
CA GLY A 73 -4.54 -3.12 -3.43
C GLY A 73 -5.70 -3.67 -2.61
N ARG A 74 -5.66 -4.97 -2.28
CA ARG A 74 -6.68 -5.62 -1.43
C ARG A 74 -6.75 -5.00 -0.03
N THR A 75 -5.60 -4.74 0.58
CA THR A 75 -5.52 -4.06 1.89
C THR A 75 -6.12 -2.65 1.82
N VAL A 76 -5.78 -1.86 0.78
CA VAL A 76 -6.34 -0.50 0.58
C VAL A 76 -7.85 -0.55 0.38
N PHE A 77 -8.35 -1.54 -0.38
CA PHE A 77 -9.79 -1.74 -0.59
C PHE A 77 -10.53 -1.99 0.73
N PHE A 78 -10.07 -2.95 1.54
CA PHE A 78 -10.72 -3.24 2.82
C PHE A 78 -10.71 -2.05 3.78
N GLN A 79 -9.62 -1.29 3.83
CA GLN A 79 -9.59 -0.09 4.66
C GLN A 79 -10.61 0.96 4.21
N ASN A 80 -10.81 1.15 2.91
CA ASN A 80 -11.84 2.06 2.42
C ASN A 80 -13.24 1.55 2.80
N VAL A 81 -13.50 0.25 2.68
CA VAL A 81 -14.78 -0.37 3.06
C VAL A 81 -15.04 -0.19 4.56
N TRP A 82 -14.04 -0.46 5.40
CA TRP A 82 -14.14 -0.28 6.84
C TRP A 82 -14.34 1.18 7.23
N GLN A 83 -13.63 2.11 6.57
CA GLN A 83 -13.80 3.54 6.81
C GLN A 83 -15.21 4.01 6.47
N VAL A 84 -15.76 3.59 5.32
CA VAL A 84 -17.15 3.92 4.94
C VAL A 84 -18.16 3.40 5.97
N GLU A 85 -17.96 2.19 6.50
CA GLU A 85 -18.86 1.64 7.53
C GLU A 85 -18.71 2.34 8.88
N LEU A 86 -17.49 2.72 9.28
CA LEU A 86 -17.26 3.56 10.47
C LEU A 86 -17.94 4.92 10.33
N ASP A 87 -17.81 5.58 9.17
CA ASP A 87 -18.45 6.86 8.88
C ASP A 87 -19.98 6.72 8.88
N ARG A 88 -20.51 5.60 8.37
CA ARG A 88 -21.96 5.31 8.40
C ARG A 88 -22.48 5.18 9.83
N LEU A 89 -21.79 4.42 10.69
CA LEU A 89 -22.16 4.23 12.09
C LEU A 89 -22.00 5.53 12.90
N ALA A 90 -20.94 6.29 12.65
CA ALA A 90 -20.72 7.60 13.28
C ALA A 90 -21.83 8.61 12.93
N ASN A 91 -22.27 8.64 11.66
CA ASN A 91 -23.37 9.50 11.22
C ASN A 91 -24.73 9.07 11.79
N GLN A 92 -24.96 7.76 11.90
CA GLN A 92 -26.19 7.18 12.48
C GLN A 92 -26.34 7.52 13.97
N TYR A 93 -25.23 7.60 14.72
CA TYR A 93 -25.20 7.90 16.16
C TYR A 93 -24.49 9.22 16.46
N THR A 94 -24.89 10.29 15.76
CA THR A 94 -24.22 11.60 15.85
C THR A 94 -24.19 12.21 17.25
N ALA A 95 -25.21 11.92 18.06
CA ALA A 95 -25.33 12.39 19.44
C ALA A 95 -24.54 11.57 20.46
N ASP A 96 -24.01 10.40 20.08
CA ASP A 96 -23.26 9.52 20.98
C ASP A 96 -21.74 9.73 20.78
N PRO A 97 -21.04 10.30 21.79
CA PRO A 97 -19.61 10.59 21.67
C PRO A 97 -18.75 9.33 21.48
N ARG A 98 -19.27 8.14 21.79
CA ARG A 98 -18.54 6.88 21.66
C ARG A 98 -18.31 6.46 20.20
N PHE A 99 -19.14 6.95 19.27
CA PHE A 99 -19.03 6.67 17.84
C PHE A 99 -18.22 7.74 17.09
N GLN A 100 -17.75 8.79 17.78
CA GLN A 100 -16.96 9.84 17.16
C GLN A 100 -15.46 9.49 17.21
N VAL A 101 -14.93 8.98 16.09
CA VAL A 101 -13.48 8.88 15.89
C VAL A 101 -12.93 10.28 15.62
N ILE A 102 -11.74 10.59 16.14
CA ILE A 102 -11.04 11.87 15.91
C ILE A 102 -11.12 12.22 14.42
N ASN A 103 -11.73 13.36 14.13
CA ASN A 103 -11.91 13.87 12.78
C ASN A 103 -10.53 14.30 12.27
N THR A 104 -9.85 13.41 11.55
CA THR A 104 -8.49 13.64 11.03
C THR A 104 -8.46 14.86 10.13
N GLN A 105 -9.54 15.18 9.42
CA GLN A 105 -9.65 16.38 8.57
C GLN A 105 -9.69 17.69 9.36
N GLU A 106 -10.28 17.71 10.55
CA GLU A 106 -10.25 18.89 11.43
C GLU A 106 -8.90 19.01 12.13
N THR A 107 -8.28 17.87 12.45
CA THR A 107 -6.96 17.81 13.07
C THR A 107 -5.86 18.21 12.09
N GLU A 108 -5.99 17.90 10.80
CA GLU A 108 -5.06 18.27 9.73
C GLU A 108 -4.98 19.80 9.50
N LYS A 109 -6.06 20.52 9.84
CA LYS A 109 -6.13 21.99 9.85
C LYS A 109 -5.62 22.61 11.16
N SER A 110 -5.26 21.79 12.15
CA SER A 110 -4.78 22.29 13.43
C SER A 110 -3.45 23.01 13.26
N PRO A 111 -3.30 24.24 13.79
CA PRO A 111 -2.07 25.02 13.67
C PRO A 111 -0.86 24.34 14.34
N ASN A 112 -1.10 23.34 15.19
CA ASN A 112 -0.07 22.58 15.90
C ASN A 112 0.63 21.51 15.04
N ILE A 113 0.15 21.23 13.83
CA ILE A 113 0.84 20.32 12.89
C ILE A 113 1.84 21.12 12.06
N GLY A 114 3.14 20.85 12.26
CA GLY A 114 4.23 21.51 11.55
C GLY A 114 4.14 21.41 10.02
N ALA A 115 4.77 22.37 9.32
CA ALA A 115 4.72 22.43 7.85
C ALA A 115 5.27 21.17 7.16
N TRP A 116 6.31 20.55 7.74
CA TRP A 116 6.89 19.31 7.24
C TRP A 116 5.97 18.10 7.36
N THR A 117 5.27 17.96 8.49
CA THR A 117 4.31 16.87 8.70
C THR A 117 3.08 17.05 7.83
N ARG A 118 2.67 18.29 7.55
CA ARG A 118 1.64 18.58 6.54
C ARG A 118 2.09 18.23 5.13
N ALA A 119 3.30 18.64 4.72
CA ALA A 119 3.82 18.35 3.40
C ALA A 119 3.96 16.83 3.15
N LEU A 120 4.58 16.11 4.08
CA LEU A 120 4.77 14.65 3.98
C LEU A 120 3.46 13.88 4.17
N GLY A 121 2.56 14.37 5.04
CA GLY A 121 1.25 13.77 5.30
C GLY A 121 0.22 14.02 4.19
N SER A 122 0.38 15.09 3.40
CA SER A 122 -0.52 15.43 2.29
C SER A 122 -0.41 14.49 1.09
N VAL A 123 0.67 13.70 1.01
CA VAL A 123 0.81 12.69 -0.04
C VAL A 123 -0.27 11.63 0.16
N SER A 124 -1.17 11.52 -0.81
CA SER A 124 -2.25 10.53 -0.76
C SER A 124 -1.66 9.16 -0.45
N SER A 125 -2.06 8.60 0.68
CA SER A 125 -1.63 7.27 1.13
C SER A 125 -1.91 6.20 0.06
N ARG A 126 -2.95 6.38 -0.75
CA ARG A 126 -3.25 5.53 -1.91
C ARG A 126 -2.16 5.62 -2.99
N PHE A 127 -1.71 6.83 -3.32
CA PHE A 127 -0.67 7.05 -4.32
C PHE A 127 0.67 6.48 -3.86
N TYR A 128 1.04 6.65 -2.60
CA TYR A 128 2.28 6.10 -2.08
C TYR A 128 2.27 4.57 -2.01
N LEU A 129 1.17 3.98 -1.53
CA LEU A 129 1.04 2.53 -1.33
C LEU A 129 0.87 1.75 -2.63
N LEU A 130 0.13 2.28 -3.61
CA LEU A 130 -0.08 1.61 -4.89
C LEU A 130 0.92 2.06 -5.96
N GLY A 131 1.38 3.31 -5.90
CA GLY A 131 2.33 3.84 -6.86
C GLY A 131 3.68 3.16 -6.78
N SER A 132 4.19 2.88 -5.58
CA SER A 132 5.49 2.22 -5.41
C SER A 132 5.57 0.85 -6.12
N PRO A 133 4.71 -0.14 -5.80
CA PRO A 133 4.72 -1.43 -6.50
C PRO A 133 4.39 -1.31 -7.99
N LEU A 134 3.54 -0.35 -8.40
CA LEU A 134 3.28 -0.10 -9.82
C LEU A 134 4.54 0.39 -10.56
N ILE A 135 5.26 1.36 -10.00
CA ILE A 135 6.51 1.90 -10.58
C ILE A 135 7.55 0.79 -10.70
N PHE A 136 7.72 -0.04 -9.67
CA PHE A 136 8.63 -1.19 -9.75
C PHE A 136 8.20 -2.19 -10.84
N THR A 137 6.90 -2.49 -10.93
CA THR A 137 6.37 -3.41 -11.95
C THR A 137 6.67 -2.88 -13.35
N VAL A 138 6.36 -1.60 -13.62
CA VAL A 138 6.63 -0.95 -14.90
C VAL A 138 8.13 -0.90 -15.19
N GLY A 139 8.95 -0.53 -14.20
CA GLY A 139 10.41 -0.49 -14.34
C GLY A 139 10.99 -1.85 -14.73
N TRP A 140 10.54 -2.92 -14.07
CA TRP A 140 10.95 -4.28 -14.41
C TRP A 140 10.48 -4.74 -15.79
N LEU A 141 9.26 -4.39 -16.19
CA LEU A 141 8.75 -4.71 -17.53
C LEU A 141 9.56 -3.98 -18.62
N VAL A 142 9.94 -2.72 -18.39
CA VAL A 142 10.81 -1.97 -19.30
C VAL A 142 12.19 -2.61 -19.38
N LEU A 143 12.79 -2.98 -18.24
CA LEU A 143 14.09 -3.67 -18.23
C LEU A 143 14.00 -5.03 -18.93
N LEU A 144 12.96 -5.81 -18.66
CA LEU A 144 12.71 -7.09 -19.32
C LEU A 144 12.61 -6.91 -20.83
N PHE A 145 11.84 -5.91 -21.29
CA PHE A 145 11.71 -5.61 -22.71
C PHE A 145 13.05 -5.25 -23.34
N ILE A 146 13.84 -4.37 -22.72
CA ILE A 146 15.17 -3.97 -23.20
C ILE A 146 16.13 -5.17 -23.28
N VAL A 147 16.13 -6.01 -22.24
CA VAL A 147 16.99 -7.19 -22.14
C VAL A 147 16.65 -8.21 -23.22
N LEU A 148 15.35 -8.44 -23.48
CA LEU A 148 14.88 -9.35 -24.52
C LEU A 148 15.09 -8.77 -25.93
N SER A 149 14.94 -7.46 -26.13
CA SER A 149 15.14 -6.83 -27.45
C SER A 149 16.62 -6.77 -27.84
N ASN A 150 17.51 -6.61 -26.87
CA ASN A 150 18.96 -6.55 -27.11
C ASN A 150 19.62 -7.93 -27.21
N GLY A 151 18.97 -8.96 -26.66
CA GLY A 151 19.40 -10.35 -26.78
C GLY A 151 18.78 -11.02 -28.00
N SER A 152 19.40 -10.85 -29.18
CA SER A 152 19.12 -11.75 -30.29
C SER A 152 19.54 -13.17 -29.88
N PRO A 153 18.70 -14.21 -30.01
CA PRO A 153 19.15 -15.58 -29.83
C PRO A 153 20.09 -15.89 -30.99
N THR A 154 21.39 -15.74 -30.78
CA THR A 154 22.38 -16.41 -31.61
C THR A 154 22.22 -17.89 -31.31
N THR A 155 21.40 -18.56 -32.12
CA THR A 155 21.31 -20.02 -32.19
C THR A 155 22.71 -20.60 -32.38
N PRO A 156 23.12 -21.62 -31.60
CA PRO A 156 24.32 -22.39 -31.89
C PRO A 156 24.20 -23.15 -33.22
#